data_AF-A0A1V9YFL5-F1
#
_entry.id   AF-A0A1V9YFL5-F1
#
_cell.length_a   1.000
_cell.length_b   1.000
_cell.length_c   1.000
_cell.angle_alpha   90.00
_cell.angle_beta   90.00
_cell.angle_gamma   90.00
#
_symmetry.space_group_name_H-M   'P 1'
#
loop_
_entity.id
_entity.type
_entity.pdbx_description
1 polymer ?
#
loop_
_entity_poly.entity_id
_entity_poly.type
_entity_poly.pdbx_seq_one_letter_code
_entity_poly.pdbx_strand_id
1 'polypeptide(L)'
;MAAPKKVAGGIDDSEQDSAGAEDLTDDEVASLVLPQSWTRLDRFAVAVSRQALRGWVKQPSPSCAAASLAGVLNVLHNYPREDPRAYSCMGVLEVFRQLFRDKIHRQKTLMELRLGQPIAPLEAAVVQSLATDGLELGGVGNNKVAKNVLRRHVFASIERGYTTAASHELYGVLHDALSTSSADEEPPRDDMDDDLPGSDAAASSVWWRASLGAYFHRLDGLAKLERQHKPSTAICGNQTLIEGVNLIFSTASESPLSTLRARYFMGKRLRGVRIQHELEPSDTATGRDADVWRALWSAFTAHDTALLFHLTNHYALIFALREWVDADGAPVRQVLTSRKGQRPSAWLDWAEVYAVLLGWSGYRVLAFQKT
;
A
#
# COMPACT_ATOMS: atom_id res chain seq x y z
N MET A 1 -27.76 29.16 -2.08
CA MET A 1 -26.78 29.01 -0.98
C MET A 1 -26.14 27.65 -1.13
N ALA A 2 -24.85 27.59 -1.48
CA ALA A 2 -24.13 26.33 -1.65
C ALA A 2 -23.89 25.69 -0.27
N ALA A 3 -24.19 24.40 -0.15
CA ALA A 3 -23.93 23.65 1.08
C ALA A 3 -22.42 23.66 1.39
N PRO A 4 -22.01 23.86 2.66
CA PRO A 4 -20.60 23.85 3.02
C PRO A 4 -20.01 22.48 2.71
N LYS A 5 -18.97 22.46 1.87
CA LYS A 5 -18.13 21.28 1.64
C LYS A 5 -17.64 20.79 3.00
N LYS A 6 -18.01 19.56 3.38
CA LYS A 6 -17.41 18.87 4.51
C LYS A 6 -15.89 18.85 4.29
N VAL A 7 -15.17 19.55 5.16
CA VAL A 7 -13.71 19.39 5.28
C VAL A 7 -13.52 17.93 5.69
N ALA A 8 -12.96 17.12 4.79
CA ALA A 8 -12.62 15.74 5.10
C ALA A 8 -11.68 15.77 6.31
N GLY A 9 -12.14 15.23 7.45
CA GLY A 9 -11.32 15.10 8.64
C GLY A 9 -10.04 14.37 8.27
N GLY A 10 -8.90 14.96 8.63
CA GLY A 10 -7.59 14.39 8.33
C GLY A 10 -7.50 12.95 8.85
N ILE A 11 -6.83 12.11 8.07
CA ILE A 11 -6.49 10.70 8.30
C ILE A 11 -5.87 10.41 9.69
N ASP A 12 -5.44 11.43 10.42
CA ASP A 12 -4.35 11.34 11.41
C ASP A 12 -4.71 10.82 12.81
N ASP A 13 -5.98 10.84 13.22
CA ASP A 13 -6.42 10.34 14.54
C ASP A 13 -7.44 9.19 14.45
N SER A 14 -7.98 8.91 13.26
CA SER A 14 -9.05 7.92 13.10
C SER A 14 -8.56 6.50 12.78
N GLU A 15 -7.26 6.32 12.60
CA GLU A 15 -6.64 5.07 12.12
C GLU A 15 -5.87 4.29 13.19
N GLN A 16 -5.75 4.83 14.41
CA GLN A 16 -5.05 4.15 15.49
C GLN A 16 -5.93 3.05 16.11
N ASP A 17 -5.33 1.92 16.45
CA ASP A 17 -6.01 0.89 17.24
C ASP A 17 -6.41 1.41 18.62
N SER A 18 -7.57 0.97 19.10
CA SER A 18 -8.00 1.26 20.48
C SER A 18 -7.01 0.70 21.51
N ALA A 19 -6.95 1.33 22.69
CA ALA A 19 -6.14 0.86 23.82
C ALA A 19 -6.62 -0.47 24.45
N GLY A 20 -7.74 -1.04 23.97
CA GLY A 20 -8.30 -2.29 24.50
C GLY A 20 -7.35 -3.49 24.39
N ALA A 21 -7.69 -4.55 25.14
CA ALA A 21 -6.99 -5.83 25.10
C ALA A 21 -6.92 -6.37 23.66
N GLU A 22 -5.76 -6.89 23.29
CA GLU A 22 -5.41 -7.30 21.92
C GLU A 22 -5.90 -8.70 21.61
N ASP A 23 -5.82 -9.58 22.61
CA ASP A 23 -6.28 -10.95 22.51
C ASP A 23 -7.78 -11.04 22.75
N LEU A 24 -8.41 -11.84 21.89
CA LEU A 24 -9.79 -12.25 22.05
C LEU A 24 -9.78 -13.59 22.79
N THR A 25 -10.59 -13.69 23.84
CA THR A 25 -10.94 -14.96 24.47
C THR A 25 -11.64 -15.89 23.46
N ASP A 26 -11.66 -17.20 23.72
CA ASP A 26 -12.34 -18.14 22.83
C ASP A 26 -13.84 -17.79 22.63
N ASP A 27 -14.51 -17.27 23.67
CA ASP A 27 -15.89 -16.81 23.61
C ASP A 27 -16.06 -15.54 22.76
N GLU A 28 -15.12 -14.60 22.85
CA GLU A 28 -15.09 -13.41 21.99
C GLU A 28 -14.79 -13.78 20.54
N VAL A 29 -13.89 -14.74 20.29
CA VAL A 29 -13.64 -15.27 18.95
C VAL A 29 -14.91 -15.92 18.42
N ALA A 30 -15.57 -16.78 19.19
CA ALA A 30 -16.83 -17.42 18.79
C ALA A 30 -17.90 -16.37 18.46
N SER A 31 -18.07 -15.37 19.31
CA SER A 31 -19.02 -14.27 19.12
C SER A 31 -18.70 -13.39 17.92
N LEU A 32 -17.40 -13.20 17.62
CA LEU A 32 -16.95 -12.45 16.46
C LEU A 32 -17.20 -13.23 15.16
N VAL A 33 -16.90 -14.54 15.15
CA VAL A 33 -16.90 -15.31 13.90
C VAL A 33 -18.25 -15.92 13.55
N LEU A 34 -19.04 -16.31 14.56
CA LEU A 34 -20.33 -16.94 14.37
C LEU A 34 -21.45 -15.89 14.49
N PRO A 35 -22.32 -15.72 13.47
CA PRO A 35 -23.49 -14.86 13.62
C PRO A 35 -24.41 -15.40 14.72
N GLN A 36 -25.12 -14.55 15.46
CA GLN A 36 -25.97 -14.98 16.59
C GLN A 36 -26.99 -16.07 16.21
N SER A 37 -27.45 -16.07 14.95
CA SER A 37 -28.41 -17.01 14.40
C SER A 37 -27.77 -18.24 13.73
N TRP A 38 -26.46 -18.47 13.86
CA TRP A 38 -25.75 -19.49 13.08
C TRP A 38 -26.32 -20.91 13.21
N THR A 39 -26.87 -21.26 14.38
CA THR A 39 -27.51 -22.55 14.65
C THR A 39 -28.81 -22.77 13.87
N ARG A 40 -29.37 -21.71 13.29
CA ARG A 40 -30.60 -21.73 12.47
C ARG A 40 -30.30 -21.68 10.98
N LEU A 41 -29.03 -21.54 10.59
CA LEU A 41 -28.64 -21.43 9.19
C LEU A 41 -28.45 -22.82 8.60
N ASP A 42 -29.13 -23.08 7.49
CA ASP A 42 -28.87 -24.28 6.70
C ASP A 42 -27.55 -24.11 5.93
N ARG A 43 -26.71 -25.15 5.99
CA ARG A 43 -25.43 -25.21 5.24
C ARG A 43 -24.49 -24.03 5.55
N PHE A 44 -24.24 -23.79 6.83
CA PHE A 44 -23.24 -22.81 7.29
C PHE A 44 -21.82 -23.41 7.27
N ALA A 45 -20.87 -22.64 6.76
CA ALA A 45 -19.44 -22.94 6.83
C ALA A 45 -18.65 -21.70 7.28
N VAL A 46 -17.61 -21.92 8.10
CA VAL A 46 -16.70 -20.87 8.55
C VAL A 46 -15.28 -21.41 8.59
N ALA A 47 -14.32 -20.61 8.13
CA ALA A 47 -12.89 -20.85 8.28
C ALA A 47 -12.29 -19.68 9.05
N VAL A 48 -11.49 -19.97 10.08
CA VAL A 48 -10.88 -18.96 10.95
C VAL A 48 -9.38 -19.21 11.05
N SER A 49 -8.57 -18.18 10.83
CA SER A 49 -7.13 -18.25 11.06
C SER A 49 -6.83 -17.81 12.49
N ARG A 50 -6.65 -18.80 13.39
CA ARG A 50 -6.20 -18.53 14.77
C ARG A 50 -4.84 -17.84 14.78
N GLN A 51 -3.98 -18.15 13.81
CA GLN A 51 -2.70 -17.49 13.64
C GLN A 51 -2.86 -16.01 13.30
N ALA A 52 -3.77 -15.65 12.38
CA ALA A 52 -4.04 -14.24 12.08
C ALA A 52 -4.59 -13.48 13.29
N LEU A 53 -5.51 -14.09 14.06
CA LEU A 53 -6.07 -13.49 15.28
C LEU A 53 -5.00 -13.24 16.37
N ARG A 54 -3.99 -14.11 16.47
CA ARG A 54 -2.89 -13.99 17.45
C ARG A 54 -1.69 -13.21 16.96
N GLY A 55 -1.51 -13.10 15.65
CA GLY A 55 -0.31 -12.55 15.01
C GLY A 55 -0.47 -11.15 14.42
N TRP A 56 -1.69 -10.62 14.28
CA TRP A 56 -1.90 -9.23 13.84
C TRP A 56 -1.18 -8.25 14.76
N VAL A 57 -0.72 -7.13 14.22
CA VAL A 57 0.10 -6.16 14.96
C VAL A 57 -0.64 -4.84 15.05
N LYS A 58 -0.69 -4.22 16.23
CA LYS A 58 -1.29 -2.90 16.39
C LYS A 58 -0.64 -1.86 15.48
N GLN A 59 -1.47 -0.99 14.93
CA GLN A 59 -1.10 0.16 14.15
C GLN A 59 -1.10 1.42 15.05
N PRO A 60 0.07 1.98 15.39
CA PRO A 60 0.17 3.15 16.27
C PRO A 60 -0.08 4.50 15.57
N SER A 61 -0.03 4.53 14.25
CA SER A 61 -0.13 5.74 13.41
C SER A 61 -0.65 5.36 12.02
N PRO A 62 -0.70 6.24 11.00
CA PRO A 62 -1.06 5.87 9.62
C PRO A 62 -0.05 4.93 8.91
N SER A 63 0.29 3.80 9.55
CA SER A 63 1.35 2.84 9.19
C SER A 63 0.80 1.43 8.89
N CYS A 64 -0.41 1.36 8.34
CA CYS A 64 -1.16 0.11 8.09
C CYS A 64 -0.37 -0.91 7.25
N ALA A 65 0.39 -0.47 6.26
CA ALA A 65 1.17 -1.37 5.41
C ALA A 65 2.25 -2.12 6.22
N ALA A 66 2.92 -1.41 7.14
CA ALA A 66 3.96 -2.00 7.97
C ALA A 66 3.37 -2.92 9.03
N ALA A 67 2.28 -2.51 9.70
CA ALA A 67 1.59 -3.34 10.69
C ALA A 67 0.98 -4.60 10.07
N SER A 68 0.36 -4.48 8.89
CA SER A 68 -0.21 -5.62 8.16
C SER A 68 0.87 -6.59 7.70
N LEU A 69 1.98 -6.08 7.16
CA LEU A 69 3.09 -6.94 6.75
C LEU A 69 3.75 -7.64 7.95
N ALA A 70 3.92 -6.95 9.08
CA ALA A 70 4.36 -7.58 10.32
C ALA A 70 3.41 -8.71 10.74
N GLY A 71 2.09 -8.47 10.66
CA GLY A 71 1.07 -9.48 10.91
C GLY A 71 1.15 -10.68 9.98
N VAL A 72 1.35 -10.46 8.67
CA VAL A 72 1.58 -11.52 7.68
C VAL A 72 2.77 -12.39 8.07
N LEU A 73 3.91 -11.77 8.42
CA LEU A 73 5.11 -12.49 8.82
C LEU A 73 4.88 -13.29 10.11
N ASN A 74 4.21 -12.72 11.09
CA ASN A 74 3.84 -13.41 12.33
C ASN A 74 2.95 -14.63 12.06
N VAL A 75 1.98 -14.53 11.15
CA VAL A 75 1.16 -15.67 10.73
C VAL A 75 2.03 -16.78 10.14
N LEU A 76 2.89 -16.45 9.18
CA LEU A 76 3.71 -17.42 8.45
C LEU A 76 4.78 -18.10 9.31
N HIS A 77 5.23 -17.43 10.36
CA HIS A 77 6.16 -17.98 11.34
C HIS A 77 5.45 -18.59 12.57
N ASN A 78 4.12 -18.51 12.63
CA ASN A 78 3.32 -18.91 13.79
C ASN A 78 3.78 -18.21 15.09
N TYR A 79 4.17 -16.94 14.99
CA TYR A 79 4.54 -16.10 16.14
C TYR A 79 3.28 -15.41 16.68
N PRO A 80 2.87 -15.67 17.94
CA PRO A 80 1.92 -14.80 18.61
C PRO A 80 2.55 -13.41 18.83
N ARG A 81 1.73 -12.36 18.98
CA ARG A 81 2.19 -10.98 19.24
C ARG A 81 3.20 -10.85 20.39
N GLU A 82 3.03 -11.65 21.44
CA GLU A 82 3.86 -11.62 22.64
C GLU A 82 5.20 -12.37 22.46
N ASP A 83 5.38 -13.11 21.36
CA ASP A 83 6.65 -13.79 21.09
C ASP A 83 7.76 -12.74 20.93
N PRO A 84 8.89 -12.84 21.66
CA PRO A 84 10.01 -11.91 21.52
C PRO A 84 10.59 -11.81 20.11
N ARG A 85 10.33 -12.81 19.25
CA ARG A 85 10.75 -12.86 17.84
C ARG A 85 9.66 -12.34 16.88
N ALA A 86 8.47 -12.02 17.38
CA ALA A 86 7.40 -11.48 16.56
C ALA A 86 7.84 -10.20 15.85
N TYR A 87 7.51 -10.11 14.57
CA TYR A 87 7.72 -8.91 13.79
C TYR A 87 6.83 -7.80 14.33
N SER A 88 7.40 -6.62 14.48
CA SER A 88 6.70 -5.42 14.94
C SER A 88 6.48 -4.44 13.79
N CYS A 89 5.49 -3.56 13.93
CA CYS A 89 5.25 -2.48 12.98
C CYS A 89 6.50 -1.60 12.80
N MET A 90 7.23 -1.33 13.88
CA MET A 90 8.45 -0.50 13.83
C MET A 90 9.61 -1.22 13.12
N GLY A 91 9.75 -2.53 13.33
CA GLY A 91 10.76 -3.33 12.60
C GLY A 91 10.51 -3.29 11.09
N VAL A 92 9.26 -3.47 10.66
CA VAL A 92 8.90 -3.40 9.24
C VAL A 92 8.99 -1.98 8.68
N LEU A 93 8.68 -0.94 9.48
CA LEU A 93 8.90 0.44 9.07
C LEU A 93 10.37 0.72 8.74
N GLU A 94 11.32 0.16 9.49
CA GLU A 94 12.75 0.33 9.18
C GLU A 94 13.14 -0.35 7.87
N VAL A 95 12.56 -1.52 7.58
CA VAL A 95 12.71 -2.19 6.27
C VAL A 95 12.21 -1.29 5.14
N PHE A 96 11.04 -0.67 5.30
CA PHE A 96 10.51 0.26 4.30
C PHE A 96 11.38 1.52 4.14
N ARG A 97 11.91 2.09 5.23
CA ARG A 97 12.86 3.20 5.15
C ARG A 97 14.10 2.82 4.36
N GLN A 98 14.67 1.65 4.63
CA GLN A 98 15.82 1.14 3.89
C GLN A 98 15.51 0.98 2.40
N LEU A 99 14.38 0.37 2.05
CA LEU A 99 13.95 0.23 0.65
C LEU A 99 13.82 1.58 -0.05
N PHE A 100 13.22 2.58 0.61
CA PHE A 100 13.06 3.90 0.03
C PHE A 100 14.39 4.63 -0.12
N ARG A 101 15.29 4.56 0.88
CA ARG A 101 16.65 5.11 0.77
C ARG A 101 17.39 4.49 -0.41
N ASP A 102 17.32 3.17 -0.59
CA ASP A 102 17.97 2.47 -1.71
C ASP A 102 17.36 2.82 -3.07
N LYS A 103 16.02 2.97 -3.15
CA LYS A 103 15.32 3.43 -4.36
C LYS A 103 15.73 4.87 -4.72
N ILE A 104 15.72 5.77 -3.74
CA ILE A 104 16.10 7.18 -3.91
C ILE A 104 17.55 7.30 -4.34
N HIS A 105 18.47 6.57 -3.68
CA HIS A 105 19.89 6.58 -4.01
C HIS A 105 20.13 6.08 -5.44
N ARG A 106 19.59 4.91 -5.81
CA ARG A 106 19.73 4.37 -7.18
C ARG A 106 19.16 5.33 -8.23
N GLN A 107 17.99 5.90 -7.97
CA GLN A 107 17.36 6.83 -8.90
C GLN A 107 18.15 8.13 -9.04
N LYS A 108 18.66 8.68 -7.93
CA LYS A 108 19.54 9.86 -7.93
C LYS A 108 20.78 9.60 -8.78
N THR A 109 21.51 8.52 -8.50
CA THR A 109 22.71 8.14 -9.26
C THR A 109 22.43 7.99 -10.76
N LEU A 110 21.32 7.36 -11.14
CA LEU A 110 20.95 7.20 -12.55
C LEU A 110 20.58 8.53 -13.21
N MET A 111 19.89 9.43 -12.50
CA MET A 111 19.56 10.75 -13.03
C MET A 111 20.80 11.61 -13.19
N GLU A 112 21.68 11.66 -12.19
CA GLU A 112 22.93 12.43 -12.22
C GLU A 112 23.85 11.94 -13.35
N LEU A 113 23.96 10.62 -13.53
CA LEU A 113 24.70 10.03 -14.65
C LEU A 113 24.16 10.47 -16.01
N ARG A 114 22.83 10.50 -16.17
CA ARG A 114 22.19 10.87 -17.45
C ARG A 114 22.18 12.38 -17.72
N LEU A 115 22.09 13.19 -16.66
CA LEU A 115 22.13 14.65 -16.76
C LEU A 115 23.58 15.17 -16.85
N GLY A 116 24.57 14.35 -16.47
CA GLY A 116 25.97 14.77 -16.36
C GLY A 116 26.22 15.77 -15.24
N GLN A 117 25.28 15.95 -14.32
CA GLN A 117 25.26 17.02 -13.31
C GLN A 117 24.64 16.51 -12.01
N PRO A 118 25.13 16.97 -10.84
CA PRO A 118 24.52 16.67 -9.55
C PRO A 118 23.16 17.36 -9.42
N ILE A 119 22.17 16.68 -8.82
CA ILE A 119 20.80 17.22 -8.67
C ILE A 119 20.54 17.88 -7.30
N ALA A 120 21.50 17.85 -6.39
CA ALA A 120 21.39 18.48 -5.06
C ALA A 120 20.96 19.97 -5.09
N PRO A 121 21.42 20.82 -6.04
CA PRO A 121 20.92 22.20 -6.15
C PRO A 121 19.41 22.27 -6.45
N LEU A 122 18.89 21.35 -7.27
CA LEU A 122 17.46 21.26 -7.53
C LEU A 122 16.69 20.81 -6.29
N GLU A 123 17.21 19.84 -5.53
CA GLU A 123 16.61 19.42 -4.24
C GLU A 123 16.44 20.61 -3.29
N ALA A 124 17.51 21.39 -3.08
CA ALA A 124 17.49 22.58 -2.24
C ALA A 124 16.48 23.64 -2.74
N ALA A 125 16.45 23.90 -4.06
CA ALA A 125 15.53 24.85 -4.66
C ALA A 125 14.06 24.44 -4.47
N VAL A 126 13.75 23.14 -4.60
CA VAL A 126 12.38 22.62 -4.39
C VAL A 126 11.96 22.71 -2.93
N VAL A 127 12.84 22.37 -1.99
CA VAL A 127 12.55 22.50 -0.55
C VAL A 127 12.30 23.96 -0.18
N GLN A 128 13.13 24.90 -0.67
CA GLN A 128 12.93 26.34 -0.44
C GLN A 128 11.62 26.84 -1.05
N SER A 129 11.29 26.37 -2.25
CA SER A 129 10.03 26.68 -2.95
C SER A 129 8.80 26.21 -2.16
N LEU A 130 8.84 25.00 -1.58
CA LEU A 130 7.77 24.48 -0.72
C LEU A 130 7.65 25.30 0.57
N ALA A 131 8.77 25.59 1.23
CA ALA A 131 8.79 26.34 2.48
C ALA A 131 8.20 27.76 2.34
N THR A 132 8.35 28.37 1.16
CA THR A 132 7.77 29.69 0.84
C THR A 132 6.23 29.68 0.87
N ASP A 133 5.63 28.52 0.55
CA ASP A 133 4.18 28.30 0.56
C ASP A 133 3.70 27.67 1.89
N GLY A 134 4.57 27.57 2.91
CA GLY A 134 4.27 26.91 4.18
C GLY A 134 4.16 25.39 4.09
N LEU A 135 4.77 24.79 3.07
CA LEU A 135 4.75 23.36 2.78
C LEU A 135 6.09 22.70 3.10
N GLU A 136 6.07 21.42 3.48
CA GLU A 136 7.29 20.66 3.79
C GLU A 136 7.20 19.21 3.31
N LEU A 137 8.31 18.63 2.84
CA LEU A 137 8.36 17.20 2.55
C LEU A 137 8.05 16.41 3.82
N GLY A 138 7.14 15.44 3.73
CA GLY A 138 6.67 14.75 4.91
C GLY A 138 5.72 15.56 5.80
N GLY A 139 5.24 16.72 5.36
CA GLY A 139 4.34 17.58 6.12
C GLY A 139 2.99 16.94 6.47
N VAL A 140 2.39 17.42 7.55
CA VAL A 140 1.06 17.04 8.04
C VAL A 140 0.14 18.26 8.09
N GLY A 141 -1.18 18.03 8.12
CA GLY A 141 -2.17 19.11 8.19
C GLY A 141 -1.97 20.16 7.09
N ASN A 142 -1.79 21.42 7.50
CA ASN A 142 -1.59 22.55 6.59
C ASN A 142 -0.24 22.54 5.85
N ASN A 143 0.76 21.82 6.36
CA ASN A 143 2.08 21.72 5.74
C ASN A 143 2.16 20.58 4.72
N LYS A 144 1.09 19.78 4.55
CA LYS A 144 1.06 18.60 3.71
C LYS A 144 1.22 18.97 2.23
N VAL A 145 2.16 18.31 1.55
CA VAL A 145 2.33 18.42 0.09
C VAL A 145 1.47 17.38 -0.63
N ALA A 146 0.58 17.82 -1.51
CA ALA A 146 -0.10 16.95 -2.47
C ALA A 146 0.81 16.65 -3.67
N LYS A 147 0.66 15.49 -4.31
CA LYS A 147 1.52 15.04 -5.43
C LYS A 147 1.58 16.04 -6.59
N ASN A 148 0.43 16.58 -7.00
CA ASN A 148 0.34 17.61 -8.05
C ASN A 148 0.99 18.94 -7.64
N VAL A 149 0.87 19.33 -6.37
CA VAL A 149 1.52 20.52 -5.82
C VAL A 149 3.04 20.32 -5.83
N LEU A 150 3.54 19.20 -5.32
CA LEU A 150 4.97 18.85 -5.35
C LEU A 150 5.53 18.96 -6.78
N ARG A 151 4.84 18.33 -7.74
CA ARG A 151 5.20 18.36 -9.16
C ARG A 151 5.32 19.80 -9.69
N ARG A 152 4.37 20.68 -9.34
CA ARG A 152 4.40 22.11 -9.70
C ARG A 152 5.63 22.81 -9.11
N HIS A 153 5.97 22.57 -7.85
CA HIS A 153 7.17 23.18 -7.23
C HIS A 153 8.47 22.67 -7.84
N VAL A 154 8.53 21.40 -8.27
CA VAL A 154 9.68 20.85 -9.00
C VAL A 154 9.92 21.63 -10.30
N PHE A 155 8.90 21.77 -11.15
CA PHE A 155 9.07 22.44 -12.44
C PHE A 155 9.28 23.96 -12.31
N ALA A 156 8.56 24.62 -11.40
CA ALA A 156 8.79 26.04 -11.14
C ALA A 156 10.21 26.33 -10.63
N SER A 157 10.84 25.38 -9.94
CA SER A 157 12.23 25.52 -9.48
C SER A 157 13.24 25.36 -10.62
N ILE A 158 12.94 24.54 -11.61
CA ILE A 158 13.76 24.42 -12.83
C ILE A 158 13.70 25.73 -13.64
N GLU A 159 12.50 26.26 -13.87
CA GLU A 159 12.29 27.52 -14.62
C GLU A 159 12.97 28.70 -13.93
N ARG A 160 12.78 28.87 -12.61
CA ARG A 160 13.43 29.96 -11.87
C ARG A 160 14.96 29.81 -11.84
N GLY A 161 15.46 28.60 -11.58
CA GLY A 161 16.90 28.32 -11.56
C GLY A 161 17.58 28.70 -12.87
N TYR A 162 16.94 28.43 -14.01
CA TYR A 162 17.41 28.86 -15.33
C TYR A 162 17.51 30.40 -15.45
N THR A 163 16.52 31.13 -14.94
CA THR A 163 16.51 32.62 -15.04
C THR A 163 17.47 33.33 -14.08
N THR A 164 17.66 32.80 -12.86
CA THR A 164 18.44 33.50 -11.81
C THR A 164 19.89 33.05 -11.75
N ALA A 165 20.18 31.82 -12.16
CA ALA A 165 21.50 31.21 -12.12
C ALA A 165 21.89 30.74 -13.53
N ALA A 166 22.09 31.70 -14.44
CA ALA A 166 22.57 31.49 -15.81
C ALA A 166 23.92 30.73 -15.91
N SER A 167 24.51 30.32 -14.77
CA SER A 167 25.79 29.64 -14.63
C SER A 167 25.69 28.17 -14.22
N HIS A 168 24.51 27.65 -13.85
CA HIS A 168 24.41 26.24 -13.43
C HIS A 168 23.94 25.37 -14.60
N GLU A 169 24.90 24.66 -15.20
CA GLU A 169 24.71 23.79 -16.38
C GLU A 169 23.50 22.85 -16.23
N LEU A 170 23.23 22.35 -15.02
CA LEU A 170 22.03 21.56 -14.69
C LEU A 170 20.71 22.21 -15.13
N TYR A 171 20.48 23.48 -14.79
CA TYR A 171 19.20 24.13 -15.09
C TYR A 171 19.06 24.39 -16.60
N GLY A 172 20.17 24.65 -17.30
CA GLY A 172 20.19 24.70 -18.76
C GLY A 172 19.74 23.38 -19.38
N VAL A 173 20.39 22.26 -18.99
CA VAL A 173 20.04 20.91 -19.48
C VAL A 173 18.57 20.58 -19.24
N LEU A 174 18.06 20.84 -18.02
CA LEU A 174 16.67 20.56 -17.68
C LEU A 174 15.69 21.50 -18.38
N HIS A 175 16.03 22.78 -18.56
CA HIS A 175 15.17 23.76 -19.25
C HIS A 175 15.10 23.48 -20.76
N ASP A 176 16.20 23.11 -21.39
CA ASP A 176 16.23 22.71 -22.80
C ASP A 176 15.39 21.44 -23.01
N ALA A 177 15.48 20.49 -22.07
CA ALA A 177 14.66 19.29 -22.07
C ALA A 177 13.17 19.59 -21.81
N LEU A 178 12.84 20.63 -21.01
CA LEU A 178 11.47 21.13 -20.84
C LEU A 178 10.91 21.72 -22.14
N SER A 179 11.73 22.48 -22.86
CA SER A 179 11.34 23.25 -24.04
C SER A 179 11.17 22.39 -25.29
N THR A 180 11.82 21.23 -25.34
CA THR A 180 11.80 20.31 -26.49
C THR A 180 10.69 19.27 -26.43
N SER A 181 10.00 19.11 -25.30
CA SER A 181 8.83 18.24 -25.23
C SER A 181 7.62 18.90 -25.89
N SER A 182 6.83 18.16 -26.67
CA SER A 182 5.53 18.65 -27.11
C SER A 182 4.58 18.85 -25.91
N ALA A 183 3.80 19.94 -25.95
CA ALA A 183 2.81 20.26 -24.93
C ALA A 183 1.63 19.25 -24.87
N ASP A 184 1.54 18.35 -25.86
CA ASP A 184 0.45 17.40 -26.04
C ASP A 184 0.67 16.04 -25.34
N GLU A 185 1.79 15.83 -24.64
CA GLU A 185 2.00 14.59 -23.89
C GLU A 185 1.13 14.56 -22.62
N GLU A 186 0.18 13.63 -22.62
CA GLU A 186 -0.73 13.38 -21.50
C GLU A 186 0.10 13.07 -20.23
N PRO A 187 -0.14 13.74 -19.10
CA PRO A 187 0.57 13.46 -17.87
C PRO A 187 0.39 11.98 -17.48
N PRO A 188 1.40 11.34 -16.87
CA PRO A 188 1.26 9.97 -16.39
C PRO A 188 0.02 9.85 -15.52
N ARG A 189 -0.82 8.86 -15.81
CA ARG A 189 -2.07 8.63 -15.11
C ARG A 189 -1.78 8.29 -13.64
N ASP A 190 -2.50 8.94 -12.73
CA ASP A 190 -2.40 8.69 -11.28
C ASP A 190 -2.97 7.32 -10.85
N ASP A 191 -3.49 6.52 -11.78
CA ASP A 191 -4.08 5.20 -11.50
C ASP A 191 -3.05 4.05 -11.43
N MET A 192 -1.78 4.34 -11.75
CA MET A 192 -0.69 3.37 -11.65
C MET A 192 -0.14 3.32 -10.22
N ASP A 193 0.12 2.10 -9.73
CA ASP A 193 0.82 1.89 -8.45
C ASP A 193 2.21 2.56 -8.57
N ASP A 194 2.42 3.63 -7.78
CA ASP A 194 3.60 4.51 -7.85
C ASP A 194 4.94 3.78 -7.61
N ASP A 195 4.86 2.54 -7.11
CA ASP A 195 6.00 1.65 -6.90
C ASP A 195 6.31 0.72 -8.09
N LEU A 196 5.47 0.64 -9.12
CA LEU A 196 5.77 -0.21 -10.27
C LEU A 196 6.93 0.36 -11.10
N PRO A 197 7.93 -0.47 -11.47
CA PRO A 197 8.97 -0.04 -12.37
C PRO A 197 8.34 0.27 -13.73
N GLY A 198 8.31 1.55 -14.10
CA GLY A 198 7.89 1.97 -15.43
C GLY A 198 8.83 1.38 -16.48
N SER A 199 8.44 0.27 -17.10
CA SER A 199 9.27 -0.46 -18.07
C SER A 199 9.53 0.33 -19.35
N ASP A 200 8.67 1.31 -19.67
CA ASP A 200 8.69 1.96 -20.99
C ASP A 200 9.25 3.38 -20.96
N ALA A 201 9.55 3.94 -19.78
CA ALA A 201 10.04 5.32 -19.67
C ALA A 201 11.47 5.47 -20.22
N ALA A 202 12.27 4.39 -20.27
CA ALA A 202 13.68 4.45 -20.64
C ALA A 202 13.95 4.83 -22.10
N ALA A 203 12.97 4.71 -23.00
CA ALA A 203 13.12 5.00 -24.43
C ALA A 203 12.50 6.35 -24.86
N SER A 204 11.78 7.04 -23.96
CA SER A 204 11.16 8.34 -24.29
C SER A 204 12.14 9.50 -24.09
N SER A 205 12.05 10.53 -24.94
CA SER A 205 12.77 11.81 -24.78
C SER A 205 12.37 12.57 -23.50
N VAL A 206 11.29 12.14 -22.82
CA VAL A 206 10.68 12.79 -21.64
C VAL A 206 10.84 11.96 -20.36
N TRP A 207 11.71 10.94 -20.39
CA TRP A 207 11.99 10.04 -19.25
C TRP A 207 12.30 10.80 -17.95
N TRP A 208 12.97 11.94 -18.09
CA TRP A 208 13.47 12.74 -16.98
C TRP A 208 12.34 13.43 -16.20
N ARG A 209 11.20 13.79 -16.83
CA ARG A 209 10.06 14.41 -16.13
C ARG A 209 9.39 13.43 -15.17
N ALA A 210 9.04 12.26 -15.70
CA ALA A 210 8.45 11.19 -14.90
C ALA A 210 9.42 10.74 -13.80
N SER A 211 10.71 10.66 -14.13
CA SER A 211 11.76 10.30 -13.17
C SER A 211 11.90 11.33 -12.05
N LEU A 212 11.98 12.63 -12.34
CA LEU A 212 12.06 13.68 -11.32
C LEU A 212 10.80 13.72 -10.45
N GLY A 213 9.61 13.61 -11.06
CA GLY A 213 8.35 13.53 -10.34
C GLY A 213 8.33 12.37 -9.35
N ALA A 214 8.69 11.16 -9.80
CA ALA A 214 8.79 9.97 -8.95
C ALA A 214 9.88 10.10 -7.88
N TYR A 215 11.01 10.73 -8.21
CA TYR A 215 12.12 10.95 -7.27
C TYR A 215 11.69 11.84 -6.09
N PHE A 216 11.14 13.01 -6.37
CA PHE A 216 10.66 13.91 -5.32
C PHE A 216 9.48 13.31 -4.55
N HIS A 217 8.60 12.55 -5.21
CA HIS A 217 7.52 11.84 -4.53
C HIS A 217 8.06 10.80 -3.53
N ARG A 218 9.14 10.09 -3.89
CA ARG A 218 9.82 9.17 -2.97
C ARG A 218 10.52 9.89 -1.83
N LEU A 219 11.13 11.06 -2.07
CA LEU A 219 11.69 11.89 -1.00
C LEU A 219 10.61 12.32 0.01
N ASP A 220 9.47 12.81 -0.47
CA ASP A 220 8.32 13.13 0.37
C ASP A 220 7.83 11.89 1.14
N GLY A 221 7.75 10.74 0.47
CA GLY A 221 7.39 9.47 1.08
C GLY A 221 8.36 8.99 2.17
N LEU A 222 9.67 9.09 1.93
CA LEU A 222 10.68 8.76 2.92
C LEU A 222 10.56 9.68 4.15
N ALA A 223 10.38 10.98 3.93
CA ALA A 223 10.15 11.93 5.01
C ALA A 223 8.90 11.57 5.85
N LYS A 224 7.83 11.05 5.22
CA LYS A 224 6.64 10.52 5.93
C LYS A 224 6.93 9.27 6.76
N LEU A 225 7.78 8.37 6.25
CA LEU A 225 8.20 7.15 6.97
C LEU A 225 9.14 7.48 8.14
N GLU A 226 9.95 8.53 8.02
CA GLU A 226 10.97 8.93 9.01
C GLU A 226 10.45 9.86 10.10
N ARG A 227 9.18 10.28 10.06
CA ARG A 227 8.59 11.11 11.13
C ARG A 227 8.81 10.47 12.50
N GLN A 228 9.33 11.26 13.43
CA GLN A 228 9.54 10.84 14.83
C GLN A 228 8.22 10.53 15.53
N HIS A 229 7.20 11.33 15.24
CA HIS A 229 5.85 11.16 15.75
C HIS A 229 4.93 10.77 14.60
N LYS A 230 4.21 9.65 14.76
CA LYS A 230 3.25 9.13 13.78
C LYS A 230 3.84 8.94 12.36
N PRO A 231 4.78 8.00 12.18
CA PRO A 231 5.24 7.62 10.85
C PRO A 231 4.07 7.17 9.98
N SER A 232 4.15 7.43 8.68
CA SER A 232 3.07 7.09 7.74
C SER A 232 3.57 6.24 6.58
N THR A 233 2.84 5.16 6.29
CA THR A 233 3.08 4.27 5.15
C THR A 233 2.22 4.63 3.94
N ALA A 234 1.72 5.87 3.85
CA ALA A 234 0.86 6.29 2.74
C ALA A 234 1.56 6.26 1.37
N ILE A 235 2.90 6.20 1.34
CA ILE A 235 3.70 6.03 0.12
C ILE A 235 3.85 4.55 -0.28
N CYS A 236 3.59 3.61 0.64
CA CYS A 236 3.84 2.19 0.41
C CYS A 236 2.69 1.57 -0.39
N GLY A 237 2.93 1.21 -1.65
CA GLY A 237 2.03 0.41 -2.47
C GLY A 237 2.22 -1.09 -2.29
N ASN A 238 1.49 -1.90 -3.07
CA ASN A 238 1.54 -3.37 -2.99
C ASN A 238 2.95 -3.90 -3.25
N GLN A 239 3.64 -3.28 -4.22
CA GLN A 239 4.99 -3.65 -4.59
C GLN A 239 5.98 -3.41 -3.45
N THR A 240 5.80 -2.35 -2.65
CA THR A 240 6.63 -2.12 -1.45
C THR A 240 6.44 -3.25 -0.41
N LEU A 241 5.23 -3.78 -0.20
CA LEU A 241 5.05 -4.93 0.69
C LEU A 241 5.76 -6.20 0.18
N ILE A 242 5.68 -6.45 -1.13
CA ILE A 242 6.35 -7.59 -1.78
C ILE A 242 7.87 -7.46 -1.66
N GLU A 243 8.43 -6.28 -1.92
CA GLU A 243 9.87 -6.00 -1.78
C GLU A 243 10.32 -6.07 -0.31
N GLY A 244 9.49 -5.60 0.63
CA GLY A 244 9.77 -5.65 2.07
C GLY A 244 9.95 -7.09 2.55
N VAL A 245 9.05 -7.98 2.13
CA VAL A 245 9.19 -9.42 2.37
C VAL A 245 10.50 -9.95 1.82
N ASN A 246 10.81 -9.67 0.56
CA ASN A 246 12.02 -10.19 -0.07
C ASN A 246 13.28 -9.71 0.64
N LEU A 247 13.31 -8.44 1.07
CA LEU A 247 14.44 -7.88 1.80
C LEU A 247 14.62 -8.59 3.15
N ILE A 248 13.56 -8.70 3.96
CA ILE A 248 13.60 -9.38 5.27
C ILE A 248 14.17 -10.79 5.14
N PHE A 249 13.67 -11.58 4.17
CA PHE A 249 14.12 -12.95 3.97
C PHE A 249 15.53 -13.05 3.38
N SER A 250 15.93 -12.13 2.49
CA SER A 250 17.29 -12.11 1.95
C SER A 250 18.37 -11.83 3.00
N THR A 251 17.99 -11.16 4.10
CA THR A 251 18.88 -10.80 5.21
C THR A 251 18.80 -11.74 6.41
N ALA A 252 17.80 -12.63 6.45
CA ALA A 252 17.64 -13.57 7.54
C ALA A 252 18.70 -14.68 7.46
N SER A 253 19.46 -14.88 8.54
CA SER A 253 20.50 -15.91 8.64
C SER A 253 19.94 -17.33 8.82
N GLU A 254 18.62 -17.51 8.90
CA GLU A 254 18.00 -18.80 9.16
C GLU A 254 17.75 -19.60 7.87
N SER A 255 18.13 -20.88 7.95
CA SER A 255 17.95 -22.00 7.01
C SER A 255 17.58 -21.67 5.54
N PRO A 256 18.48 -21.92 4.56
CA PRO A 256 18.29 -21.59 3.14
C PRO A 256 17.19 -22.39 2.41
N LEU A 257 16.39 -23.19 3.13
CA LEU A 257 15.41 -24.11 2.55
C LEU A 257 13.97 -23.58 2.50
N SER A 258 13.61 -22.57 3.30
CA SER A 258 12.29 -21.94 3.19
C SER A 258 12.37 -20.62 2.46
N THR A 259 11.68 -20.51 1.33
CA THR A 259 11.57 -19.27 0.56
C THR A 259 10.21 -18.63 0.86
N LEU A 260 10.14 -17.30 0.99
CA LEU A 260 8.86 -16.61 1.06
C LEU A 260 8.49 -16.08 -0.32
N ARG A 261 7.29 -16.42 -0.78
CA ARG A 261 6.74 -15.96 -2.05
C ARG A 261 5.55 -15.04 -1.83
N ALA A 262 5.68 -13.80 -2.25
CA ALA A 262 4.57 -12.85 -2.30
C ALA A 262 4.03 -12.73 -3.74
N ARG A 263 2.71 -12.61 -3.92
CA ARG A 263 2.07 -12.45 -5.23
C ARG A 263 0.77 -11.65 -5.19
N TYR A 264 0.45 -11.00 -6.30
CA TYR A 264 -0.87 -10.41 -6.56
C TYR A 264 -1.89 -11.54 -6.74
N PHE A 265 -2.68 -11.81 -5.70
CA PHE A 265 -3.59 -12.94 -5.68
C PHE A 265 -4.91 -12.62 -6.38
N MET A 266 -5.55 -11.49 -6.05
CA MET A 266 -6.87 -11.15 -6.57
C MET A 266 -7.04 -9.66 -6.80
N GLY A 267 -7.71 -9.28 -7.89
CA GLY A 267 -8.16 -7.90 -8.15
C GLY A 267 -8.39 -7.60 -9.65
N LYS A 268 -8.85 -6.38 -9.96
CA LYS A 268 -9.03 -5.88 -11.34
C LYS A 268 -7.77 -6.01 -12.20
N ARG A 269 -7.82 -6.41 -13.47
CA ARG A 269 -6.62 -6.46 -14.35
C ARG A 269 -5.81 -5.15 -14.34
N LEU A 270 -4.48 -5.26 -14.29
CA LEU A 270 -3.53 -4.14 -14.44
C LEU A 270 -2.44 -4.52 -15.44
N ARG A 271 -2.18 -3.63 -16.42
CA ARG A 271 -1.20 -3.89 -17.49
C ARG A 271 0.18 -4.13 -16.88
N GLY A 272 0.87 -5.18 -17.36
CA GLY A 272 2.23 -5.51 -16.93
C GLY A 272 2.32 -6.23 -15.57
N VAL A 273 1.20 -6.41 -14.86
CA VAL A 273 1.16 -7.11 -13.57
C VAL A 273 0.38 -8.41 -13.72
N ARG A 274 1.03 -9.54 -13.40
CA ARG A 274 0.36 -10.85 -13.37
C ARG A 274 -0.44 -11.00 -12.08
N ILE A 275 -1.76 -11.05 -12.20
CA ILE A 275 -2.70 -11.29 -11.11
C ILE A 275 -3.23 -12.71 -11.24
N GLN A 276 -3.26 -13.47 -10.14
CA GLN A 276 -3.66 -14.87 -10.20
C GLN A 276 -5.16 -15.04 -10.48
N HIS A 277 -6.01 -14.23 -9.85
CA HIS A 277 -7.46 -14.22 -10.03
C HIS A 277 -7.90 -12.81 -10.41
N GLU A 278 -7.97 -12.56 -11.72
CA GLU A 278 -8.46 -11.29 -12.26
C GLU A 278 -9.97 -11.18 -12.06
N LEU A 279 -10.41 -10.00 -11.64
CA LEU A 279 -11.82 -9.65 -11.44
C LEU A 279 -12.33 -8.79 -12.59
N GLU A 280 -13.57 -9.04 -13.01
CA GLU A 280 -14.27 -8.28 -14.03
C GLU A 280 -15.69 -7.92 -13.56
N PRO A 281 -16.24 -6.74 -13.94
CA PRO A 281 -17.62 -6.36 -13.57
C PRO A 281 -18.69 -7.37 -14.01
N SER A 282 -18.40 -8.17 -15.05
CA SER A 282 -19.29 -9.21 -15.57
C SER A 282 -19.29 -10.51 -14.77
N ASP A 283 -18.41 -10.70 -13.79
CA ASP A 283 -18.27 -11.97 -13.07
C ASP A 283 -19.55 -12.35 -12.31
N THR A 284 -20.28 -11.38 -11.75
CA THR A 284 -21.56 -11.64 -11.08
C THR A 284 -22.63 -12.14 -12.05
N ALA A 285 -22.68 -11.59 -13.27
CA ALA A 285 -23.64 -12.01 -14.29
C ALA A 285 -23.31 -13.39 -14.88
N THR A 286 -22.03 -13.77 -14.88
CA THR A 286 -21.55 -15.06 -15.40
C THR A 286 -21.46 -16.15 -14.32
N GLY A 287 -21.65 -15.81 -13.05
CA GLY A 287 -21.48 -16.71 -11.89
C GLY A 287 -20.02 -17.01 -11.52
N ARG A 288 -19.05 -16.39 -12.20
CA ARG A 288 -17.62 -16.55 -11.94
C ARG A 288 -17.21 -16.01 -10.56
N ASP A 289 -17.98 -15.11 -9.97
CA ASP A 289 -17.76 -14.63 -8.61
C ASP A 289 -17.74 -15.77 -7.57
N ALA A 290 -18.47 -16.86 -7.81
CA ALA A 290 -18.44 -18.08 -7.01
C ALA A 290 -17.10 -18.82 -7.12
N ASP A 291 -16.54 -18.94 -8.32
CA ASP A 291 -15.24 -19.58 -8.53
C ASP A 291 -14.11 -18.78 -7.88
N VAL A 292 -14.18 -17.46 -7.98
CA VAL A 292 -13.25 -16.53 -7.34
C VAL A 292 -13.34 -16.65 -5.80
N TRP A 293 -14.56 -16.74 -5.25
CA TRP A 293 -14.75 -17.01 -3.82
C TRP A 293 -14.12 -18.33 -3.39
N ARG A 294 -14.30 -19.41 -4.17
CA ARG A 294 -13.68 -20.72 -3.89
C ARG A 294 -12.16 -20.66 -3.94
N ALA A 295 -11.59 -19.88 -4.87
CA ALA A 295 -10.16 -19.65 -4.91
C ALA A 295 -9.66 -18.92 -3.65
N LEU A 296 -10.37 -17.88 -3.20
CA LEU A 296 -10.06 -17.18 -1.95
C LEU A 296 -10.11 -18.12 -0.75
N TRP A 297 -11.16 -18.94 -0.66
CA TRP A 297 -11.31 -19.92 0.41
C TRP A 297 -10.14 -20.92 0.43
N SER A 298 -9.80 -21.48 -0.73
CA SER A 298 -8.68 -22.41 -0.88
C SER A 298 -7.37 -21.80 -0.42
N ALA A 299 -7.05 -20.58 -0.88
CA ALA A 299 -5.84 -19.87 -0.48
C ALA A 299 -5.83 -19.51 1.01
N PHE A 300 -6.97 -19.12 1.58
CA PHE A 300 -7.09 -18.81 3.00
C PHE A 300 -6.88 -20.03 3.90
N THR A 301 -7.34 -21.21 3.47
CA THR A 301 -7.20 -22.45 4.24
C THR A 301 -5.87 -23.16 4.06
N ALA A 302 -4.98 -22.65 3.19
CA ALA A 302 -3.65 -23.22 3.01
C ALA A 302 -2.74 -22.89 4.22
N HIS A 303 -2.18 -23.92 4.85
CA HIS A 303 -1.42 -23.82 6.10
C HIS A 303 -0.26 -22.82 6.08
N ASP A 304 0.39 -22.66 4.93
CA ASP A 304 1.58 -21.80 4.77
C ASP A 304 1.26 -20.49 4.05
N THR A 305 0.00 -20.03 4.05
CA THR A 305 -0.44 -18.82 3.35
C THR A 305 -1.06 -17.81 4.31
N ALA A 306 -0.63 -16.56 4.18
CA ALA A 306 -1.28 -15.39 4.79
C ALA A 306 -1.82 -14.49 3.68
N LEU A 307 -3.04 -13.99 3.88
CA LEU A 307 -3.72 -13.11 2.93
C LEU A 307 -3.86 -11.71 3.52
N LEU A 308 -3.51 -10.72 2.71
CA LEU A 308 -3.55 -9.31 3.06
C LEU A 308 -4.42 -8.59 2.04
N PHE A 309 -5.42 -7.87 2.52
CA PHE A 309 -6.36 -7.13 1.72
C PHE A 309 -5.98 -5.65 1.72
N HIS A 310 -5.73 -5.10 0.53
CA HIS A 310 -5.67 -3.67 0.29
C HIS A 310 -7.08 -3.14 0.03
N LEU A 311 -7.65 -2.52 1.07
CA LEU A 311 -8.87 -1.72 0.99
C LEU A 311 -8.53 -0.34 0.41
N THR A 312 -9.39 0.67 0.64
CA THR A 312 -9.26 1.96 -0.03
C THR A 312 -8.00 2.77 0.33
N ASN A 313 -7.70 2.94 1.62
CA ASN A 313 -6.48 3.61 2.09
C ASN A 313 -5.82 2.80 3.22
N HIS A 314 -6.08 1.49 3.23
CA HIS A 314 -5.80 0.65 4.37
C HIS A 314 -5.45 -0.76 3.94
N TYR A 315 -4.37 -1.28 4.52
CA TYR A 315 -4.02 -2.70 4.45
C TYR A 315 -4.48 -3.37 5.74
N ALA A 316 -5.02 -4.58 5.61
CA ALA A 316 -5.39 -5.42 6.75
C ALA A 316 -5.30 -6.90 6.40
N LEU A 317 -5.12 -7.76 7.41
CA LEU A 317 -5.23 -9.21 7.25
C LEU A 317 -6.67 -9.63 6.94
N ILE A 318 -6.81 -10.77 6.27
CA ILE A 318 -8.05 -11.54 6.27
C ILE A 318 -7.98 -12.54 7.43
N PHE A 319 -8.93 -12.47 8.36
CA PHE A 319 -8.92 -13.26 9.60
C PHE A 319 -9.83 -14.47 9.56
N ALA A 320 -10.94 -14.37 8.83
CA ALA A 320 -11.91 -15.44 8.69
C ALA A 320 -12.73 -15.27 7.40
N LEU A 321 -13.28 -16.38 6.93
CA LEU A 321 -14.26 -16.44 5.85
C LEU A 321 -15.48 -17.19 6.36
N ARG A 322 -16.68 -16.77 5.96
CA ARG A 322 -17.90 -17.55 6.23
C ARG A 322 -18.85 -17.49 5.05
N GLU A 323 -19.62 -18.54 4.91
CA GLU A 323 -20.69 -18.62 3.92
C GLU A 323 -21.88 -19.43 4.47
N TRP A 324 -23.07 -19.12 3.96
CA TRP A 324 -24.29 -19.85 4.25
C TRP A 324 -25.33 -19.61 3.16
N VAL A 325 -26.45 -20.32 3.24
CA VAL A 325 -27.63 -20.06 2.41
C VAL A 325 -28.67 -19.35 3.28
N ASP A 326 -29.15 -18.20 2.85
CA ASP A 326 -30.18 -17.47 3.59
C ASP A 326 -31.59 -18.08 3.40
N ALA A 327 -32.60 -17.46 4.02
CA ALA A 327 -33.98 -17.95 3.97
C ALA A 327 -34.58 -17.94 2.56
N ASP A 328 -34.06 -17.09 1.67
CA ASP A 328 -34.51 -16.97 0.28
C ASP A 328 -33.75 -17.93 -0.66
N GLY A 329 -32.85 -18.75 -0.11
CA GLY A 329 -32.01 -19.67 -0.88
C GLY A 329 -30.79 -19.01 -1.52
N ALA A 330 -30.52 -17.73 -1.21
CA ALA A 330 -29.39 -17.01 -1.79
C ALA A 330 -28.09 -17.29 -1.00
N PRO A 331 -26.94 -17.44 -1.69
CA PRO A 331 -25.67 -17.62 -1.02
C PRO A 331 -25.18 -16.31 -0.41
N VAL A 332 -24.91 -16.32 0.89
CA VAL A 332 -24.25 -15.21 1.58
C VAL A 332 -22.80 -15.58 1.86
N ARG A 333 -21.89 -14.66 1.57
CA ARG A 333 -20.44 -14.84 1.71
C ARG A 333 -19.85 -13.59 2.34
N GLN A 334 -19.00 -13.75 3.34
CA GLN A 334 -18.41 -12.62 4.05
C GLN A 334 -16.94 -12.86 4.40
N VAL A 335 -16.18 -11.77 4.46
CA VAL A 335 -14.75 -11.73 4.82
C VAL A 335 -14.58 -10.93 6.10
N LEU A 336 -13.93 -11.50 7.11
CA LEU A 336 -13.58 -10.78 8.34
C LEU A 336 -12.22 -10.09 8.16
N THR A 337 -12.21 -8.77 8.33
CA THR A 337 -11.02 -7.92 8.23
C THR A 337 -11.13 -6.72 9.20
N SER A 338 -10.23 -5.76 9.03
CA SER A 338 -10.17 -4.51 9.79
C SER A 338 -10.42 -3.35 8.82
N ARG A 339 -11.41 -2.50 9.12
CA ARG A 339 -11.64 -1.28 8.31
C ARG A 339 -10.75 -0.11 8.75
N LYS A 340 -10.31 -0.15 10.00
CA LYS A 340 -9.51 0.85 10.70
C LYS A 340 -8.67 0.14 11.75
N GLY A 341 -7.46 0.63 12.00
CA GLY A 341 -6.50 -0.09 12.84
C GLY A 341 -6.24 -1.49 12.29
N GLN A 342 -5.71 -2.40 13.10
CA GLN A 342 -5.45 -3.77 12.67
C GLN A 342 -6.29 -4.79 13.42
N ARG A 343 -7.05 -4.39 14.44
CA ARG A 343 -7.93 -5.28 15.19
C ARG A 343 -9.06 -5.87 14.31
N PRO A 344 -9.25 -7.19 14.27
CA PRO A 344 -10.34 -7.82 13.52
C PRO A 344 -11.69 -7.35 14.07
N SER A 345 -12.48 -6.68 13.22
CA SER A 345 -13.69 -6.00 13.72
C SER A 345 -14.84 -5.92 12.72
N ALA A 346 -14.62 -6.24 11.45
CA ALA A 346 -15.58 -5.98 10.40
C ALA A 346 -15.76 -7.19 9.48
N TRP A 347 -16.99 -7.69 9.42
CA TRP A 347 -17.43 -8.57 8.34
C TRP A 347 -17.85 -7.73 7.15
N LEU A 348 -17.22 -7.97 6.00
CA LEU A 348 -17.57 -7.37 4.71
C LEU A 348 -18.34 -8.37 3.88
N ASP A 349 -19.46 -7.95 3.30
CA ASP A 349 -20.16 -8.76 2.31
C ASP A 349 -19.29 -8.97 1.06
N TRP A 350 -19.41 -10.13 0.43
CA TRP A 350 -18.64 -10.44 -0.77
C TRP A 350 -18.84 -9.42 -1.89
N ALA A 351 -20.08 -8.93 -2.06
CA ALA A 351 -20.38 -7.85 -3.00
C ALA A 351 -19.59 -6.57 -2.69
N GLU A 352 -19.39 -6.24 -1.41
CA GLU A 352 -18.58 -5.09 -1.00
C GLU A 352 -17.09 -5.33 -1.28
N VAL A 353 -16.55 -6.50 -0.90
CA VAL A 353 -15.16 -6.88 -1.19
C VAL A 353 -14.88 -6.76 -2.69
N TYR A 354 -15.80 -7.28 -3.50
CA TYR A 354 -15.73 -7.25 -4.96
C TYR A 354 -15.75 -5.82 -5.51
N ALA A 355 -16.66 -4.98 -5.01
CA ALA A 355 -16.76 -3.57 -5.38
C ALA A 355 -15.48 -2.79 -5.03
N VAL A 356 -14.89 -3.04 -3.86
CA VAL A 356 -13.60 -2.46 -3.49
C VAL A 356 -12.51 -2.88 -4.47
N LEU A 357 -12.32 -4.17 -4.73
CA LEU A 357 -11.26 -4.66 -5.62
C LEU A 357 -11.42 -4.22 -7.09
N LEU A 358 -12.63 -3.88 -7.54
CA LEU A 358 -12.90 -3.30 -8.86
C LEU A 358 -12.77 -1.77 -8.91
N GLY A 359 -12.88 -1.09 -7.77
CA GLY A 359 -12.90 0.37 -7.67
C GLY A 359 -11.60 1.03 -8.16
N TRP A 360 -10.46 0.41 -7.88
CA TRP A 360 -9.14 0.88 -8.35
C TRP A 360 -8.20 -0.30 -8.62
N SER A 361 -7.34 -0.16 -9.63
CA SER A 361 -6.34 -1.16 -10.00
C SER A 361 -5.26 -1.37 -8.94
N GLY A 362 -5.11 -0.48 -7.95
CA GLY A 362 -4.22 -0.72 -6.82
C GLY A 362 -4.85 -1.57 -5.71
N TYR A 363 -6.18 -1.71 -5.66
CA TYR A 363 -6.87 -2.52 -4.64
C TYR A 363 -6.76 -4.01 -5.00
N ARG A 364 -6.25 -4.78 -4.04
CA ARG A 364 -5.78 -6.16 -4.22
C ARG A 364 -5.93 -7.00 -2.97
N VAL A 365 -6.09 -8.30 -3.15
CA VAL A 365 -5.63 -9.27 -2.17
C VAL A 365 -4.23 -9.72 -2.57
N LEU A 366 -3.28 -9.63 -1.65
CA LEU A 366 -1.95 -10.19 -1.78
C LEU A 366 -1.90 -11.53 -1.04
N ALA A 367 -1.24 -12.51 -1.63
CA ALA A 367 -0.94 -13.78 -0.96
C ALA A 367 0.56 -13.89 -0.70
N PHE A 368 0.89 -14.18 0.56
CA PHE A 368 2.24 -14.45 1.02
C PHE A 368 2.30 -15.90 1.45
N GLN A 369 3.23 -16.66 0.88
CA GLN A 369 3.30 -18.10 1.06
C GLN A 369 4.72 -18.55 1.38
N LYS A 370 4.89 -19.33 2.44
CA LYS A 370 6.14 -20.03 2.74
C LYS A 370 6.23 -21.26 1.83
N THR A 371 7.34 -21.41 1.10
CA THR A 371 7.57 -22.47 0.10
C THR A 371 8.86 -23.22 0.33
#